data_AF-A0A0P9DWK2-F1
#
_entry.id   AF-A0A0P9DWK2-F1
#
_cell.length_a   1.000
_cell.length_b   1.000
_cell.length_c   1.000
_cell.angle_alpha   90.00
_cell.angle_beta   90.00
_cell.angle_gamma   90.00
#
_symmetry.space_group_name_H-M   'P 1'
#
loop_
_entity.id
_entity.type
_entity.pdbx_description
1 polymer ?
#
loop_
_entity_poly.entity_id
_entity_poly.type
_entity_poly.pdbx_seq_one_letter_code
_entity_poly.pdbx_strand_id
1 'polypeptide(L)'
;MSLGASVASIGLFTSSFMFTSAMLAPKLGGLSDKMGRKRVILWGLLGDVIFGTLTGLVPSWHWLLLIRTLNGAVTAAATLPAEALVIDHTPEDRRGEATGFVTVCGMIGRSLGPAFGVRSSQFASSTRLSLVDSYRVPYFVDAALAALAMMLVAWKIKEGRRVTRPPLGLPAIKKRKSVPIPISRSLKILFLCAFANGIALGFVMPISVLFYRDKFGAEPVLIGFIISLSGFIGLLASWIGGRISDRLGRKPVIGIGGISSRLAGMVLPLSLDLNQATFFLALRSLGFNINMPAMQALRADIVPEEARGRLFGLYRASFTWGISWVL
;
A
#
# COMPACT_ATOMS: atom_id res chain seq x y z
N MET A 1 12.64 16.14 13.42
CA MET A 1 12.35 16.84 14.71
C MET A 1 12.00 18.33 14.53
N SER A 2 12.07 18.92 13.33
CA SER A 2 11.82 20.35 13.07
C SER A 2 10.41 20.87 13.42
N LEU A 3 9.42 19.99 13.57
CA LEU A 3 8.05 20.34 13.97
C LEU A 3 7.69 19.91 15.41
N GLY A 4 8.69 19.55 16.22
CA GLY A 4 8.50 19.11 17.61
C GLY A 4 8.04 17.65 17.77
N ALA A 5 8.06 16.86 16.70
CA ALA A 5 7.64 15.47 16.70
C ALA A 5 8.72 14.53 17.28
N SER A 6 8.32 13.61 18.16
CA SER A 6 9.18 12.54 18.67
C SER A 6 9.29 11.39 17.68
N VAL A 7 10.19 10.44 17.92
CA VAL A 7 10.31 9.23 17.08
C VAL A 7 9.01 8.43 17.08
N ALA A 8 8.34 8.33 18.23
CA ALA A 8 7.01 7.70 18.34
C ALA A 8 5.93 8.43 17.53
N SER A 9 6.09 9.74 17.29
CA SER A 9 5.13 10.50 16.49
C SER A 9 5.15 10.10 15.01
N ILE A 10 6.32 9.87 14.41
CA ILE A 10 6.47 9.43 13.00
C ILE A 10 5.60 8.21 12.74
N GLY A 11 5.58 7.36 13.72
CA GLY A 11 4.82 6.17 13.65
C GLY A 11 3.30 6.41 13.78
N LEU A 12 2.85 7.10 14.84
CA LEU A 12 1.45 7.47 15.03
C LEU A 12 0.82 8.10 13.77
N PHE A 13 1.62 8.88 13.03
CA PHE A 13 1.25 9.48 11.74
C PHE A 13 0.94 8.45 10.64
N THR A 14 1.72 7.38 10.52
CA THR A 14 1.42 6.35 9.52
C THR A 14 0.21 5.50 9.94
N SER A 15 0.08 5.27 11.23
CA SER A 15 -0.95 4.43 11.84
C SER A 15 -2.33 5.05 11.79
N SER A 16 -2.44 6.35 12.07
CA SER A 16 -3.71 7.07 11.97
C SER A 16 -4.30 7.03 10.55
N PHE A 17 -3.45 7.16 9.53
CA PHE A 17 -3.83 7.00 8.14
C PHE A 17 -4.35 5.60 7.83
N MET A 18 -3.55 4.58 8.18
CA MET A 18 -3.89 3.18 7.87
C MET A 18 -5.15 2.73 8.59
N PHE A 19 -5.30 3.13 9.86
CA PHE A 19 -6.49 2.88 10.67
C PHE A 19 -7.73 3.50 10.03
N THR A 20 -7.68 4.79 9.68
CA THR A 20 -8.82 5.50 9.10
C THR A 20 -9.21 4.93 7.74
N SER A 21 -8.21 4.63 6.89
CA SER A 21 -8.42 3.99 5.60
C SER A 21 -9.09 2.62 5.74
N ALA A 22 -8.59 1.77 6.65
CA ALA A 22 -9.15 0.44 6.88
C ALA A 22 -10.57 0.49 7.47
N MET A 23 -10.84 1.41 8.40
CA MET A 23 -12.14 1.56 9.05
C MET A 23 -13.21 2.08 8.09
N LEU A 24 -12.86 3.02 7.22
CA LEU A 24 -13.81 3.65 6.29
C LEU A 24 -13.92 2.94 4.95
N ALA A 25 -12.97 2.07 4.59
CA ALA A 25 -12.97 1.32 3.33
C ALA A 25 -14.32 0.64 3.01
N PRO A 26 -14.96 -0.13 3.92
CA PRO A 26 -16.25 -0.76 3.62
C PRO A 26 -17.37 0.26 3.39
N LYS A 27 -17.38 1.36 4.15
CA LYS A 27 -18.41 2.40 4.06
C LYS A 27 -18.29 3.17 2.75
N LEU A 28 -17.07 3.56 2.38
CA LEU A 28 -16.79 4.31 1.15
C LEU A 28 -16.96 3.45 -0.11
N GLY A 29 -16.60 2.16 -0.04
CA GLY A 29 -16.91 1.20 -1.10
C GLY A 29 -18.42 1.11 -1.36
N GLY A 30 -19.21 0.86 -0.31
CA GLY A 30 -20.67 0.81 -0.42
C GLY A 30 -21.32 2.14 -0.82
N LEU A 31 -20.74 3.28 -0.44
CA LEU A 31 -21.17 4.60 -0.89
C LEU A 31 -20.96 4.75 -2.40
N SER A 32 -19.82 4.28 -2.93
CA SER A 32 -19.52 4.31 -4.37
C SER A 32 -20.48 3.44 -5.18
N ASP A 33 -20.84 2.28 -4.65
CA ASP A 33 -21.83 1.38 -5.25
C ASP A 33 -23.24 1.99 -5.23
N LYS A 34 -23.53 2.97 -4.37
CA LYS A 34 -24.82 3.68 -4.28
C LYS A 34 -24.89 5.01 -5.01
N MET A 35 -23.80 5.77 -5.08
CA MET A 35 -23.81 7.13 -5.66
C MET A 35 -23.20 7.21 -7.06
N GLY A 36 -22.46 6.18 -7.47
CA GLY A 36 -21.67 6.17 -8.70
C GLY A 36 -20.20 6.15 -8.34
N ARG A 37 -19.43 5.25 -8.96
CA ARG A 37 -18.01 5.09 -8.67
C ARG A 37 -17.24 6.35 -9.02
N LYS A 38 -17.50 6.97 -10.19
CA LYS A 38 -16.82 8.19 -10.64
C LYS A 38 -16.98 9.32 -9.64
N ARG A 39 -18.19 9.52 -9.09
CA ARG A 39 -18.45 10.61 -8.14
C ARG A 39 -17.61 10.47 -6.88
N VAL A 40 -17.54 9.27 -6.31
CA VAL A 40 -16.76 9.02 -5.10
C VAL A 40 -15.25 9.11 -5.38
N ILE A 41 -14.79 8.66 -6.55
CA ILE A 41 -13.39 8.84 -6.98
C ILE A 41 -13.03 10.32 -7.04
N LEU A 42 -13.89 11.15 -7.65
CA LEU A 42 -13.64 12.60 -7.76
C LEU A 42 -13.61 13.28 -6.38
N TRP A 43 -14.45 12.87 -5.44
CA TRP A 43 -14.39 13.38 -4.06
C TRP A 43 -13.10 12.98 -3.34
N GLY A 44 -12.66 11.73 -3.53
CA GLY A 44 -11.37 11.28 -3.03
C GLY A 44 -10.21 12.08 -3.62
N LEU A 45 -10.15 12.24 -4.95
CA LEU A 45 -9.09 13.01 -5.59
C LEU A 45 -9.12 14.49 -5.21
N LEU A 46 -10.30 15.11 -5.10
CA LEU A 46 -10.44 16.49 -4.62
C LEU A 46 -9.93 16.65 -3.19
N GLY A 47 -10.28 15.70 -2.31
CA GLY A 47 -9.75 15.67 -0.96
C GLY A 47 -8.22 15.57 -0.96
N ASP A 48 -7.64 14.75 -1.84
CA ASP A 48 -6.19 14.52 -1.93
C ASP A 48 -5.46 15.80 -2.35
N VAL A 49 -6.03 16.56 -3.30
CA VAL A 49 -5.53 17.88 -3.69
C VAL A 49 -5.57 18.85 -2.52
N ILE A 50 -6.71 18.95 -1.82
CA ILE A 50 -6.90 19.91 -0.72
C ILE A 50 -5.96 19.56 0.44
N PHE A 51 -6.04 18.33 0.94
CA PHE A 51 -5.28 17.90 2.11
C PHE A 51 -3.79 17.71 1.81
N GLY A 52 -3.41 17.31 0.60
CA GLY A 52 -2.02 17.31 0.15
C GLY A 52 -1.43 18.73 0.17
N THR A 53 -2.14 19.70 -0.40
CA THR A 53 -1.73 21.12 -0.35
C THR A 53 -1.63 21.63 1.08
N LEU A 54 -2.63 21.34 1.92
CA LEU A 54 -2.63 21.73 3.33
C LEU A 54 -1.46 21.10 4.09
N THR A 55 -1.09 19.84 3.79
CA THR A 55 0.06 19.14 4.39
C THR A 55 1.35 19.93 4.17
N GLY A 56 1.56 20.48 2.97
CA GLY A 56 2.70 21.33 2.64
C GLY A 56 2.73 22.66 3.40
N LEU A 57 1.58 23.14 3.88
CA LEU A 57 1.43 24.43 4.56
C LEU A 57 1.35 24.32 6.09
N VAL A 58 1.48 23.11 6.65
CA VAL A 58 1.20 22.89 8.06
C VAL A 58 2.20 23.61 8.99
N PRO A 59 1.70 24.33 10.02
CA PRO A 59 2.55 25.00 11.00
C PRO A 59 3.01 24.10 12.16
N SER A 60 2.32 22.99 12.47
CA SER A 60 2.66 22.14 13.62
C SER A 60 2.38 20.65 13.40
N TRP A 61 3.08 19.79 14.14
CA TRP A 61 2.91 18.35 14.04
C TRP A 61 1.47 17.85 14.29
N HIS A 62 0.71 18.51 15.16
CA HIS A 62 -0.68 18.14 15.47
C HIS A 62 -1.60 18.29 14.25
N TRP A 63 -1.42 19.38 13.50
CA TRP A 63 -2.12 19.60 12.23
C TRP A 63 -1.72 18.58 11.18
N LEU A 64 -0.43 18.20 11.13
CA LEU A 64 0.05 17.14 10.25
C LEU A 64 -0.67 15.82 10.56
N LEU A 65 -0.76 15.45 11.84
CA LEU A 65 -1.45 14.23 12.26
C LEU A 65 -2.94 14.24 11.91
N LEU A 66 -3.62 15.37 12.11
CA LEU A 66 -5.03 15.52 11.76
C LEU A 66 -5.24 15.33 10.25
N ILE A 67 -4.49 16.07 9.43
CA ILE A 67 -4.59 15.99 7.97
C ILE A 67 -4.24 14.58 7.49
N ARG A 68 -3.26 13.94 8.11
CA ARG A 68 -2.86 12.57 7.78
C ARG A 68 -3.96 11.53 8.07
N THR A 69 -4.71 11.74 9.14
CA THR A 69 -5.88 10.92 9.48
C THR A 69 -6.96 11.07 8.40
N LEU A 70 -7.25 12.31 7.99
CA LEU A 70 -8.19 12.61 6.90
C LEU A 70 -7.75 12.03 5.56
N ASN A 71 -6.45 12.09 5.24
CA ASN A 71 -5.89 11.46 4.04
C ASN A 71 -6.21 9.96 3.98
N GLY A 72 -6.32 9.26 5.12
CA GLY A 72 -6.71 7.84 5.14
C GLY A 72 -8.09 7.60 4.55
N ALA A 73 -9.05 8.46 4.90
CA ALA A 73 -10.41 8.41 4.37
C ALA A 73 -10.45 8.74 2.88
N VAL A 74 -9.73 9.79 2.50
CA VAL A 74 -9.69 10.36 1.15
C VAL A 74 -9.05 9.40 0.16
N THR A 75 -7.91 8.80 0.52
CA THR A 75 -7.27 7.76 -0.29
C THR A 75 -8.22 6.57 -0.47
N ALA A 76 -8.91 6.12 0.58
CA ALA A 76 -9.87 5.02 0.45
C ALA A 76 -11.05 5.36 -0.48
N ALA A 77 -11.52 6.61 -0.49
CA ALA A 77 -12.56 7.09 -1.39
C ALA A 77 -12.10 7.15 -2.87
N ALA A 78 -10.81 7.41 -3.11
CA ALA A 78 -10.25 7.45 -4.46
C ALA A 78 -9.93 6.04 -4.98
N THR A 79 -9.17 5.24 -4.22
CA THR A 79 -8.57 4.00 -4.74
C THR A 79 -9.58 2.86 -4.83
N LEU A 80 -10.39 2.62 -3.80
CA LEU A 80 -11.28 1.45 -3.78
C LEU A 80 -12.33 1.48 -4.90
N PRO A 81 -13.02 2.60 -5.16
CA PRO A 81 -13.97 2.64 -6.26
C PRO A 81 -13.28 2.66 -7.62
N ALA A 82 -12.04 3.17 -7.72
CA ALA A 82 -11.27 3.10 -8.97
C ALA A 82 -10.87 1.66 -9.33
N GLU A 83 -10.37 0.89 -8.36
CA GLU A 83 -10.08 -0.54 -8.54
C GLU A 83 -11.35 -1.30 -9.01
N ALA A 84 -12.46 -1.05 -8.33
CA ALA A 84 -13.72 -1.71 -8.67
C ALA A 84 -14.31 -1.23 -10.01
N LEU A 85 -14.11 0.03 -10.40
CA LEU A 85 -14.53 0.56 -11.71
C LEU A 85 -13.80 -0.13 -12.87
N VAL A 86 -12.50 -0.41 -12.70
CA VAL A 86 -11.71 -1.17 -13.69
C VAL A 86 -12.29 -2.58 -13.84
N ILE A 87 -12.60 -3.25 -12.73
CA ILE A 87 -13.17 -4.60 -12.75
C ILE A 87 -14.57 -4.64 -13.37
N ASP A 88 -15.42 -3.65 -13.09
CA ASP A 88 -16.76 -3.56 -13.65
C ASP A 88 -16.76 -3.41 -15.19
N HIS A 89 -15.71 -2.81 -15.75
CA HIS A 89 -15.54 -2.63 -17.20
C HIS A 89 -14.70 -3.76 -17.85
N THR A 90 -14.28 -4.75 -17.07
CA THR A 90 -13.47 -5.87 -17.57
C THR A 90 -14.34 -7.13 -17.74
N PRO A 91 -14.29 -7.80 -18.90
CA PRO A 91 -14.89 -9.12 -19.11
C PRO A 91 -14.47 -10.14 -18.04
N GLU A 92 -15.36 -11.08 -17.70
CA GLU A 92 -15.17 -11.98 -16.55
C GLU A 92 -13.91 -12.85 -16.67
N ASP A 93 -13.58 -13.28 -17.89
CA ASP A 93 -12.40 -14.07 -18.25
C ASP A 93 -11.08 -13.30 -18.12
N ARG A 94 -11.12 -11.96 -18.10
CA ARG A 94 -9.93 -11.08 -18.03
C ARG A 94 -9.80 -10.30 -16.73
N ARG A 95 -10.68 -10.51 -15.75
CA ARG A 95 -10.64 -9.81 -14.45
C ARG A 95 -9.32 -10.01 -13.70
N GLY A 96 -8.69 -11.18 -13.83
CA GLY A 96 -7.37 -11.46 -13.25
C GLY A 96 -6.27 -10.59 -13.86
N GLU A 97 -6.27 -10.42 -15.18
CA GLU A 97 -5.34 -9.54 -15.90
C GLU A 97 -5.52 -8.08 -15.48
N ALA A 98 -6.76 -7.60 -15.40
CA ALA A 98 -7.06 -6.24 -14.94
C ALA A 98 -6.64 -5.99 -13.49
N THR A 99 -6.89 -6.94 -12.59
CA THR A 99 -6.41 -6.86 -11.19
C THR A 99 -4.88 -6.83 -11.12
N GLY A 100 -4.21 -7.62 -11.96
CA GLY A 100 -2.76 -7.63 -12.11
C GLY A 100 -2.23 -6.28 -12.59
N PHE A 101 -2.85 -5.70 -13.63
CA PHE A 101 -2.49 -4.40 -14.18
C PHE A 101 -2.58 -3.28 -13.13
N VAL A 102 -3.70 -3.21 -12.41
CA VAL A 102 -3.90 -2.26 -11.30
C VAL A 102 -2.80 -2.42 -10.23
N THR A 103 -2.47 -3.66 -9.88
CA THR A 103 -1.42 -3.96 -8.89
C THR A 103 -0.06 -3.45 -9.38
N VAL A 104 0.29 -3.68 -10.64
CA VAL A 104 1.54 -3.20 -11.24
C VAL A 104 1.60 -1.67 -11.24
N CYS A 105 0.54 -0.99 -11.68
CA CYS A 105 0.46 0.47 -11.61
C CYS A 105 0.69 0.99 -10.18
N GLY A 106 0.04 0.37 -9.19
CA GLY A 106 0.23 0.73 -7.77
C GLY A 106 1.62 0.41 -7.22
N MET A 107 2.33 -0.57 -7.77
CA MET A 107 3.73 -0.86 -7.40
C MET A 107 4.70 0.13 -8.05
N ILE A 108 4.48 0.50 -9.31
CA ILE A 108 5.26 1.54 -10.00
C ILE A 108 5.15 2.85 -9.25
N GLY A 109 3.93 3.30 -8.92
CA GLY A 109 3.72 4.52 -8.15
C GLY A 109 4.44 4.53 -6.80
N ARG A 110 4.34 3.43 -6.03
CA ARG A 110 5.05 3.28 -4.75
C ARG A 110 6.56 3.21 -4.88
N SER A 111 7.08 2.68 -5.99
CA SER A 111 8.52 2.55 -6.23
C SER A 111 9.15 3.86 -6.71
N LEU A 112 8.45 4.60 -7.56
CA LEU A 112 8.92 5.88 -8.11
C LEU A 112 8.63 7.07 -7.20
N GLY A 113 7.61 6.98 -6.33
CA GLY A 113 7.20 8.05 -5.43
C GLY A 113 8.33 8.64 -4.59
N PRO A 114 9.11 7.83 -3.83
CA PRO A 114 10.22 8.33 -3.05
C PRO A 114 11.29 9.03 -3.88
N ALA A 115 11.67 8.46 -5.03
CA ALA A 115 12.66 9.07 -5.93
C ALA A 115 12.17 10.44 -6.45
N PHE A 116 10.89 10.54 -6.78
CA PHE A 116 10.28 11.78 -7.27
C PHE A 116 10.14 12.85 -6.17
N GLY A 117 9.73 12.45 -4.96
CA GLY A 117 9.67 13.35 -3.80
C GLY A 117 11.05 13.85 -3.39
N VAL A 118 12.06 12.98 -3.40
CA VAL A 118 13.44 13.38 -3.15
C VAL A 118 13.93 14.36 -4.21
N ARG A 119 13.76 14.06 -5.50
CA ARG A 119 14.28 14.92 -6.58
C ARG A 119 13.63 16.30 -6.58
N SER A 120 12.33 16.37 -6.32
CA SER A 120 11.62 17.65 -6.19
C SER A 120 12.09 18.46 -4.97
N SER A 121 12.36 17.81 -3.83
CA SER A 121 12.92 18.50 -2.67
C SER A 121 14.35 19.01 -2.90
N GLN A 122 15.22 18.23 -3.56
CA GLN A 122 16.57 18.67 -3.93
C GLN A 122 16.55 19.84 -4.92
N PHE A 123 15.68 19.77 -5.93
CA PHE A 123 15.51 20.85 -6.89
C PHE A 123 15.09 22.14 -6.18
N ALA A 124 14.16 22.05 -5.23
CA ALA A 124 13.75 23.18 -4.40
C ALA A 124 14.90 23.74 -3.54
N SER A 125 15.72 22.87 -2.93
CA SER A 125 16.89 23.29 -2.16
C SER A 125 17.93 24.00 -3.02
N SER A 126 18.03 23.67 -4.31
CA SER A 126 18.89 24.38 -5.26
C SER A 126 18.39 25.78 -5.62
N THR A 127 17.11 26.07 -5.43
CA THR A 127 16.48 27.36 -5.75
C THR A 127 16.26 28.22 -4.51
N ARG A 128 17.32 28.64 -3.80
CA ARG A 128 17.29 29.59 -2.65
C ARG A 128 16.24 29.34 -1.54
N LEU A 129 15.49 28.25 -1.55
CA LEU A 129 14.50 27.91 -0.53
C LEU A 129 15.22 27.37 0.71
N SER A 130 14.66 27.65 1.88
CA SER A 130 15.11 27.01 3.10
C SER A 130 14.99 25.48 2.98
N LEU A 131 15.86 24.76 3.68
CA LEU A 131 15.81 23.30 3.76
C LEU A 131 14.42 22.83 4.24
N VAL A 132 13.80 23.55 5.16
CA VAL A 132 12.46 23.24 5.68
C VAL A 132 11.39 23.40 4.60
N ASP A 133 11.46 24.48 3.81
CA ASP A 133 10.49 24.72 2.73
C ASP A 133 10.71 23.77 1.55
N SER A 134 11.94 23.33 1.33
CA SER A 134 12.26 22.31 0.32
C SER A 134 11.57 20.98 0.61
N TYR A 135 11.42 20.58 1.88
CA TYR A 135 10.66 19.39 2.27
C TYR A 135 9.15 19.53 2.11
N ARG A 136 8.62 20.74 1.89
CA ARG A 136 7.20 20.99 1.63
C ARG A 136 6.84 20.80 0.15
N VAL A 137 7.79 21.06 -0.75
CA VAL A 137 7.60 20.98 -2.21
C VAL A 137 7.01 19.64 -2.69
N PRO A 138 7.46 18.46 -2.21
CA PRO A 138 6.90 17.18 -2.64
C PRO A 138 5.39 17.07 -2.48
N TYR A 139 4.81 17.67 -1.43
CA TYR A 139 3.37 17.65 -1.18
C TYR A 139 2.57 18.49 -2.19
N PHE A 140 3.13 19.62 -2.64
CA PHE A 140 2.50 20.42 -3.69
C PHE A 140 2.57 19.74 -5.05
N VAL A 141 3.67 19.05 -5.34
CA VAL A 141 3.77 18.29 -6.59
C VAL A 141 2.81 17.09 -6.59
N ASP A 142 2.70 16.38 -5.47
CA ASP A 142 1.70 15.33 -5.28
C ASP A 142 0.27 15.85 -5.48
N ALA A 143 -0.08 16.98 -4.87
CA ALA A 143 -1.38 17.63 -5.07
C ALA A 143 -1.62 18.03 -6.53
N ALA A 144 -0.58 18.48 -7.26
CA ALA A 144 -0.70 18.78 -8.69
C ALA A 144 -0.94 17.52 -9.54
N LEU A 145 -0.27 16.41 -9.21
CA LEU A 145 -0.51 15.11 -9.86
C LEU A 145 -1.92 14.58 -9.57
N ALA A 146 -2.40 14.72 -8.33
CA ALA A 146 -3.77 14.37 -7.95
C ALA A 146 -4.81 15.23 -8.68
N ALA A 147 -4.54 16.54 -8.85
CA ALA A 147 -5.40 17.44 -9.63
C ALA A 147 -5.46 17.04 -11.11
N LEU A 148 -4.30 16.68 -11.70
CA LEU A 148 -4.25 16.16 -13.06
C LEU A 148 -5.04 14.85 -13.19
N ALA A 149 -4.87 13.91 -12.25
CA ALA A 149 -5.64 12.67 -12.22
C ALA A 149 -7.14 12.94 -12.09
N MET A 150 -7.54 13.90 -11.25
CA MET A 150 -8.93 14.34 -11.10
C MET A 150 -9.50 14.88 -12.41
N MET A 151 -8.75 15.74 -13.12
CA MET A 151 -9.15 16.28 -14.41
C MET A 151 -9.32 15.17 -15.46
N LEU A 152 -8.38 14.21 -15.51
CA LEU A 152 -8.47 13.06 -16.42
C LEU A 152 -9.70 12.19 -16.12
N VAL A 153 -9.96 11.89 -14.85
CA VAL A 153 -11.15 11.14 -14.43
C VAL A 153 -12.43 11.90 -14.76
N ALA A 154 -12.47 13.22 -14.50
CA ALA A 154 -13.63 14.05 -14.77
C ALA A 154 -13.96 14.07 -16.28
N TRP A 155 -12.94 14.18 -17.13
CA TRP A 155 -13.09 14.32 -18.58
C TRP A 155 -13.29 13.00 -19.32
N LYS A 156 -12.48 11.97 -19.02
CA LYS A 156 -12.46 10.72 -19.78
C LYS A 156 -13.45 9.67 -19.29
N ILE A 157 -13.69 9.59 -17.98
CA ILE A 157 -14.59 8.57 -17.42
C ILE A 157 -16.02 9.06 -17.58
N LYS A 158 -16.84 8.36 -18.36
CA LYS A 158 -18.29 8.60 -18.43
C LYS A 158 -18.97 7.48 -17.67
N GLU A 159 -19.75 7.83 -16.65
CA GLU A 159 -20.65 6.84 -16.05
C GLU A 159 -21.78 6.58 -17.03
N GLY A 160 -21.89 5.35 -17.55
CA GLY A 160 -23.11 4.90 -18.18
C GLY A 160 -24.26 5.02 -17.19
N ARG A 161 -25.46 5.40 -17.68
CA ARG A 161 -26.69 5.36 -16.87
C ARG A 161 -26.72 3.99 -16.20
N ARG A 162 -26.76 3.97 -14.86
CA ARG A 162 -26.97 2.72 -14.14
C ARG A 162 -28.19 2.06 -14.75
N VAL A 163 -27.98 0.95 -15.43
CA VAL A 163 -29.03 -0.04 -15.49
C VAL A 163 -29.11 -0.50 -14.04
N THR A 164 -29.92 0.19 -13.23
CA THR A 164 -30.66 -0.47 -12.18
C THR A 164 -31.35 -1.60 -12.91
N ARG A 165 -30.69 -2.76 -13.00
CA ARG A 165 -31.42 -3.97 -13.34
C ARG A 165 -32.56 -3.93 -12.33
N PRO A 166 -33.84 -3.83 -12.75
CA PRO A 166 -34.92 -4.11 -11.82
C PRO A 166 -34.50 -5.40 -11.13
N PRO A 167 -34.68 -5.54 -9.81
CA PRO A 167 -34.31 -6.79 -9.16
C PRO A 167 -34.96 -7.86 -10.01
N LEU A 168 -34.15 -8.64 -10.75
CA LEU A 168 -34.67 -9.83 -11.38
C LEU A 168 -35.39 -10.49 -10.21
N GLY A 169 -36.62 -10.95 -10.40
CA GLY A 169 -37.40 -11.64 -9.37
C GLY A 169 -36.69 -12.88 -8.79
N LEU A 170 -35.39 -13.04 -9.00
CA LEU A 170 -34.47 -13.62 -8.04
C LEU A 170 -34.85 -13.13 -6.64
N PRO A 171 -35.32 -14.03 -5.76
CA PRO A 171 -35.60 -13.67 -4.39
C PRO A 171 -34.37 -12.95 -3.83
N ALA A 172 -34.59 -11.78 -3.22
CA ALA A 172 -33.57 -11.01 -2.53
C ALA A 172 -32.62 -12.01 -1.88
N ILE A 173 -31.35 -12.04 -2.31
CA ILE A 173 -30.36 -13.02 -1.83
C ILE A 173 -30.51 -13.01 -0.32
N LYS A 174 -31.22 -14.02 0.21
CA LYS A 174 -31.53 -14.13 1.64
C LYS A 174 -30.16 -13.97 2.26
N LYS A 175 -29.94 -12.91 3.06
CA LYS A 175 -28.68 -12.67 3.78
C LYS A 175 -28.19 -14.04 4.21
N ARG A 176 -27.25 -14.63 3.47
CA ARG A 176 -26.93 -16.05 3.60
C ARG A 176 -26.41 -16.09 5.01
N LYS A 177 -27.18 -16.69 5.95
CA LYS A 177 -26.86 -16.64 7.39
C LYS A 177 -25.38 -16.94 7.46
N SER A 178 -24.59 -15.94 7.88
CA SER A 178 -23.14 -16.03 7.80
C SER A 178 -22.78 -17.30 8.54
N VAL A 179 -22.38 -18.34 7.82
CA VAL A 179 -22.02 -19.60 8.46
C VAL A 179 -20.95 -19.18 9.45
N PRO A 180 -21.14 -19.41 10.76
CA PRO A 180 -20.10 -19.12 11.73
C PRO A 180 -18.98 -20.09 11.37
N ILE A 181 -18.03 -19.62 10.54
CA ILE A 181 -16.86 -20.39 10.19
C ILE A 181 -16.06 -20.44 11.49
N PRO A 182 -15.93 -21.61 12.14
CA PRO A 182 -15.15 -21.70 13.35
C PRO A 182 -13.73 -21.28 13.00
N ILE A 183 -13.22 -20.24 13.67
CA ILE A 183 -11.85 -19.78 13.47
C ILE A 183 -10.94 -20.88 14.01
N SER A 184 -10.48 -21.75 13.11
CA SER A 184 -9.58 -22.85 13.45
C SER A 184 -8.27 -22.32 14.03
N ARG A 185 -7.56 -23.17 14.79
CA ARG A 185 -6.25 -22.82 15.36
C ARG A 185 -5.29 -22.29 14.29
N SER A 186 -5.34 -22.86 13.08
CA SER A 186 -4.55 -22.44 11.92
C SER A 186 -4.86 -21.02 11.46
N LEU A 187 -6.14 -20.60 11.45
CA LEU A 187 -6.52 -19.22 11.10
C LEU A 187 -6.08 -18.21 12.15
N LYS A 188 -6.16 -18.56 13.44
CA LYS A 188 -5.63 -17.70 14.53
C LYS A 188 -4.12 -17.50 14.39
N ILE A 189 -3.37 -18.57 14.12
CA ILE A 189 -1.92 -18.51 13.88
C ILE A 189 -1.64 -17.63 12.65
N LEU A 190 -2.41 -17.80 11.57
CA LEU A 190 -2.27 -16.99 10.36
C LEU A 190 -2.47 -15.49 10.63
N PHE A 191 -3.47 -15.12 11.43
CA PHE A 191 -3.71 -13.72 11.82
C PHE A 191 -2.60 -13.17 12.73
N LEU A 192 -2.11 -13.96 13.67
CA LEU A 192 -0.98 -13.59 14.52
C LEU A 192 0.30 -13.38 13.69
N CYS A 193 0.58 -14.27 12.74
CA CYS A 193 1.67 -14.10 11.79
C CYS A 193 1.48 -12.88 10.89
N ALA A 194 0.25 -12.58 10.46
CA ALA A 194 -0.06 -11.38 9.70
C ALA A 194 0.28 -10.12 10.50
N PHE A 195 -0.19 -10.07 11.75
CA PHE A 195 0.09 -8.97 12.67
C PHE A 195 1.59 -8.80 12.93
N ALA A 196 2.30 -9.88 13.26
CA ALA A 196 3.75 -9.85 13.48
C ALA A 196 4.54 -9.43 12.23
N ASN A 197 4.12 -9.87 11.04
CA ASN A 197 4.71 -9.39 9.78
C ASN A 197 4.42 -7.92 9.52
N GLY A 198 3.24 -7.45 9.89
CA GLY A 198 2.89 -6.03 9.84
C GLY A 198 3.84 -5.20 10.70
N ILE A 199 4.05 -5.61 11.96
CA ILE A 199 4.99 -5.01 12.90
C ILE A 199 6.40 -4.94 12.27
N ALA A 200 6.89 -6.08 11.78
CA ALA A 200 8.21 -6.15 11.16
C ALA A 200 8.33 -5.18 9.97
N LEU A 201 7.31 -5.08 9.11
CA LEU A 201 7.32 -4.15 7.97
C LEU A 201 7.33 -2.68 8.43
N GLY A 202 6.56 -2.36 9.48
CA GLY A 202 6.50 -1.03 10.08
C GLY A 202 7.84 -0.56 10.61
N PHE A 203 8.64 -1.45 11.22
CA PHE A 203 9.95 -1.11 11.79
C PHE A 203 11.03 -1.04 10.70
N VAL A 204 11.00 -1.99 9.78
CA VAL A 204 12.05 -2.13 8.76
C VAL A 204 12.19 -0.86 7.92
N MET A 205 11.08 -0.23 7.50
CA MET A 205 11.14 0.96 6.64
C MET A 205 11.94 2.12 7.28
N PRO A 206 11.55 2.65 8.45
CA PRO A 206 12.27 3.75 9.09
C PRO A 206 13.66 3.33 9.60
N ILE A 207 13.80 2.12 10.17
CA ILE A 207 15.09 1.63 10.66
C ILE A 207 16.09 1.46 9.51
N SER A 208 15.65 1.00 8.33
CA SER A 208 16.56 0.88 7.19
C SER A 208 17.10 2.24 6.78
N VAL A 209 16.23 3.26 6.67
CA VAL A 209 16.68 4.63 6.33
C VAL A 209 17.68 5.16 7.36
N LEU A 210 17.40 4.98 8.66
CA LEU A 210 18.33 5.39 9.72
C LEU A 210 19.64 4.60 9.68
N PHE A 211 19.58 3.28 9.48
CA PHE A 211 20.75 2.42 9.37
C PHE A 211 21.69 2.87 8.25
N TYR A 212 21.16 3.14 7.06
CA TYR A 212 21.98 3.60 5.94
C TYR A 212 22.58 4.98 6.19
N ARG A 213 21.83 5.87 6.84
CA ARG A 213 22.30 7.21 7.17
C ARG A 213 23.38 7.18 8.26
N ASP A 214 23.12 6.50 9.37
CA ASP A 214 23.97 6.59 10.57
C ASP A 214 25.21 5.70 10.45
N LYS A 215 25.10 4.53 9.81
CA LYS A 215 26.23 3.60 9.65
C LYS A 215 27.14 3.98 8.48
N PHE A 216 26.57 4.40 7.36
CA PHE A 216 27.31 4.64 6.11
C PHE A 216 27.38 6.11 5.70
N GLY A 217 26.76 7.02 6.46
CA GLY A 217 26.69 8.43 6.08
C GLY A 217 25.90 8.67 4.79
N ALA A 218 25.06 7.73 4.36
CA ALA A 218 24.42 7.79 3.05
C ALA A 218 23.46 8.98 2.97
N GLU A 219 23.59 9.75 1.88
CA GLU A 219 22.69 10.86 1.60
C GLU A 219 21.24 10.33 1.43
N PRO A 220 20.20 11.02 1.93
CA PRO A 220 18.81 10.59 1.82
C PRO A 220 18.38 10.16 0.41
N VAL A 221 19.00 10.74 -0.60
CA VAL A 221 18.71 10.50 -2.02
C VAL A 221 19.21 9.14 -2.46
N LEU A 222 20.43 8.80 -2.08
CA LEU A 222 21.01 7.49 -2.35
C LEU A 222 20.24 6.39 -1.63
N ILE A 223 19.79 6.65 -0.40
CA ILE A 223 18.91 5.73 0.35
C ILE A 223 17.58 5.53 -0.38
N GLY A 224 16.95 6.62 -0.85
CA GLY A 224 15.73 6.54 -1.65
C GLY A 224 15.93 5.70 -2.91
N PHE A 225 17.04 5.89 -3.62
CA PHE A 225 17.39 5.12 -4.81
C PHE A 225 17.61 3.63 -4.50
N ILE A 226 18.35 3.30 -3.43
CA ILE A 226 18.59 1.93 -2.96
C ILE A 226 17.26 1.20 -2.65
N ILE A 227 16.34 1.87 -1.96
CA ILE A 227 15.02 1.32 -1.62
C ILE A 227 14.17 1.13 -2.88
N SER A 228 14.13 2.12 -3.77
CA SER A 228 13.40 2.04 -5.04
C SER A 228 13.94 0.91 -5.94
N LEU A 229 15.26 0.77 -6.07
CA LEU A 229 15.90 -0.29 -6.84
C LEU A 229 15.57 -1.67 -6.26
N SER A 230 15.65 -1.82 -4.93
CA SER A 230 15.28 -3.05 -4.23
C SER A 230 13.80 -3.42 -4.43
N GLY A 231 12.92 -2.41 -4.40
CA GLY A 231 11.49 -2.56 -4.68
C GLY A 231 11.22 -2.99 -6.12
N PHE A 232 11.94 -2.42 -7.09
CA PHE A 232 11.84 -2.78 -8.51
C PHE A 232 12.32 -4.21 -8.80
N ILE A 233 13.44 -4.63 -8.21
CA ILE A 233 13.91 -6.03 -8.28
C ILE A 233 12.86 -6.96 -7.67
N GLY A 234 12.28 -6.57 -6.52
CA GLY A 234 11.18 -7.28 -5.90
C GLY A 234 9.96 -7.41 -6.81
N LEU A 235 9.59 -6.36 -7.55
CA LEU A 235 8.48 -6.38 -8.49
C LEU A 235 8.68 -7.43 -9.60
N LEU A 236 9.87 -7.46 -10.22
CA LEU A 236 10.22 -8.46 -11.23
C LEU A 236 10.19 -9.88 -10.64
N ALA A 237 10.71 -10.02 -9.42
CA ALA A 237 10.73 -11.29 -8.70
C ALA A 237 9.31 -11.80 -8.36
N SER A 238 8.35 -10.92 -8.06
CA SER A 238 6.95 -11.30 -7.81
C SER A 238 6.32 -11.95 -9.03
N TRP A 239 6.55 -11.39 -10.22
CA TRP A 239 6.03 -11.93 -11.47
C TRP A 239 6.59 -13.30 -11.81
N ILE A 240 7.91 -13.47 -11.67
CA ILE A 240 8.60 -14.75 -11.90
C ILE A 240 8.20 -15.77 -10.83
N GLY A 241 8.21 -15.35 -9.55
CA GLY A 241 7.90 -16.18 -8.40
C GLY A 241 6.48 -16.75 -8.44
N GLY A 242 5.50 -15.99 -8.93
CA GLY A 242 4.14 -16.48 -9.16
C GLY A 242 4.11 -17.65 -10.15
N ARG A 243 4.74 -17.50 -11.32
CA ARG A 243 4.81 -18.57 -12.33
C ARG A 243 5.55 -19.82 -11.85
N ILE A 244 6.63 -19.63 -11.09
CA ILE A 244 7.40 -20.72 -10.48
C ILE A 244 6.55 -21.45 -9.44
N SER A 245 5.79 -20.72 -8.61
CA SER A 245 4.88 -21.29 -7.61
C SER A 245 3.79 -22.16 -8.22
N ASP A 246 3.28 -21.80 -9.40
CA ASP A 246 2.26 -22.59 -10.09
C ASP A 246 2.82 -23.90 -10.67
N ARG A 247 4.12 -23.98 -10.98
CA ARG A 247 4.79 -25.19 -11.53
C ARG A 247 5.38 -26.10 -10.46
N LEU A 248 6.10 -25.55 -9.48
CA LEU A 248 6.82 -26.29 -8.43
C LEU A 248 5.99 -26.55 -7.18
N GLY A 249 4.77 -26.00 -7.14
CA GLY A 249 3.91 -26.02 -5.97
C GLY A 249 4.20 -24.88 -5.00
N ARG A 250 3.18 -24.51 -4.23
CA ARG A 250 3.17 -23.27 -3.43
C ARG A 250 4.09 -23.34 -2.21
N LYS A 251 4.16 -24.50 -1.53
CA LYS A 251 4.92 -24.67 -0.27
C LYS A 251 6.44 -24.48 -0.43
N PRO A 252 7.13 -25.10 -1.42
CA PRO A 252 8.56 -24.89 -1.60
C PRO A 252 8.93 -23.44 -1.92
N VAL A 253 8.15 -22.77 -2.77
CA VAL A 253 8.40 -21.36 -3.16
C VAL A 253 8.21 -20.42 -1.98
N ILE A 254 7.17 -20.65 -1.16
CA ILE A 254 6.97 -19.94 0.12
C ILE A 254 8.18 -20.14 1.04
N GLY A 255 8.65 -21.38 1.19
CA GLY A 255 9.78 -21.73 2.04
C GLY A 255 11.08 -21.06 1.59
N ILE A 256 11.47 -21.23 0.33
CA ILE A 256 12.71 -20.67 -0.23
C ILE A 256 12.67 -19.15 -0.18
N GLY A 257 11.59 -18.52 -0.65
CA GLY A 257 11.46 -17.06 -0.65
C GLY A 257 11.41 -16.49 0.77
N GLY A 258 10.70 -17.16 1.67
CA GLY A 258 10.59 -16.75 3.07
C GLY A 258 11.92 -16.85 3.83
N ILE A 259 12.60 -17.99 3.75
CA ILE A 259 13.87 -18.25 4.44
C ILE A 259 14.97 -17.35 3.88
N SER A 260 15.12 -17.25 2.55
CA SER A 260 16.11 -16.37 1.92
C SER A 260 15.92 -14.91 2.33
N SER A 261 14.67 -14.42 2.37
CA SER A 261 14.36 -13.06 2.80
C SER A 261 14.74 -12.81 4.27
N ARG A 262 14.50 -13.79 5.16
CA ARG A 262 14.85 -13.67 6.58
C ARG A 262 16.35 -13.70 6.80
N LEU A 263 17.06 -14.62 6.15
CA LEU A 263 18.52 -14.71 6.23
C LEU A 263 19.18 -13.43 5.72
N ALA A 264 18.76 -12.94 4.54
CA ALA A 264 19.27 -11.68 4.00
C ALA A 264 19.00 -10.49 4.95
N GLY A 265 17.84 -10.47 5.61
CA GLY A 265 17.52 -9.47 6.63
C GLY A 265 18.36 -9.58 7.91
N MET A 266 18.76 -10.79 8.33
CA MET A 266 19.62 -11.00 9.49
C MET A 266 21.07 -10.64 9.22
N VAL A 267 21.55 -10.84 7.98
CA VAL A 267 22.92 -10.49 7.57
C VAL A 267 23.06 -9.00 7.23
N LEU A 268 21.97 -8.33 6.83
CA LEU A 268 21.99 -6.91 6.44
C LEU A 268 22.70 -5.98 7.45
N PRO A 269 22.45 -6.07 8.78
CA PRO A 269 23.13 -5.20 9.75
C PRO A 269 24.65 -5.43 9.85
N LEU A 270 25.12 -6.62 9.45
CA LEU A 270 26.54 -7.01 9.46
C LEU A 270 27.30 -6.54 8.21
N SER A 271 26.63 -5.88 7.26
CA SER A 271 27.26 -5.32 6.06
C SER A 271 28.38 -4.34 6.41
N LEU A 272 29.53 -4.50 5.76
CA LEU A 272 30.73 -3.68 5.96
C LEU A 272 30.70 -2.43 5.07
N ASP A 273 30.12 -2.56 3.87
CA ASP A 273 30.05 -1.50 2.87
C ASP A 273 28.62 -1.26 2.37
N LEU A 274 28.39 -0.06 1.83
CA LEU A 274 27.10 0.35 1.27
C LEU A 274 26.61 -0.58 0.16
N ASN A 275 27.51 -1.06 -0.70
CA ASN A 275 27.19 -1.97 -1.80
C ASN A 275 26.72 -3.33 -1.28
N GLN A 276 27.39 -3.83 -0.23
CA GLN A 276 27.03 -5.08 0.42
C GLN A 276 25.66 -4.98 1.12
N ALA A 277 25.41 -3.85 1.80
CA ALA A 277 24.11 -3.56 2.38
C ALA A 277 22.99 -3.53 1.31
N THR A 278 23.25 -2.82 0.21
CA THR A 278 22.31 -2.70 -0.92
C THR A 278 21.99 -4.08 -1.53
N PHE A 279 23.01 -4.92 -1.72
CA PHE A 279 22.85 -6.29 -2.20
C PHE A 279 21.94 -7.12 -1.29
N PHE A 280 22.19 -7.11 0.03
CA PHE A 280 21.36 -7.86 0.98
C PHE A 280 19.92 -7.30 1.07
N LEU A 281 19.74 -6.00 0.93
CA LEU A 281 18.40 -5.40 0.88
C LEU A 281 17.64 -5.82 -0.39
N ALA A 282 18.31 -5.85 -1.53
CA ALA A 282 17.74 -6.34 -2.78
C ALA A 282 17.39 -7.83 -2.71
N LEU A 283 18.29 -8.67 -2.18
CA LEU A 283 18.06 -10.10 -1.96
C LEU A 283 16.88 -10.36 -1.02
N ARG A 284 16.79 -9.58 0.07
CA ARG A 284 15.67 -9.61 1.01
C ARG A 284 14.35 -9.27 0.30
N SER A 285 14.36 -8.23 -0.53
CA SER A 285 13.20 -7.77 -1.29
C SER A 285 12.77 -8.80 -2.33
N LEU A 286 13.72 -9.44 -3.01
CA LEU A 286 13.50 -10.53 -3.95
C LEU A 286 12.80 -11.71 -3.27
N GLY A 287 13.36 -12.22 -2.16
CA GLY A 287 12.76 -13.35 -1.43
C GLY A 287 11.36 -13.03 -0.89
N PHE A 288 11.18 -11.81 -0.36
CA PHE A 288 9.88 -11.35 0.15
C PHE A 288 8.82 -11.30 -0.95
N ASN A 289 9.16 -10.77 -2.12
CA ASN A 289 8.22 -10.62 -3.22
C ASN A 289 7.93 -11.94 -3.96
N ILE A 290 8.81 -12.94 -3.89
CA ILE A 290 8.50 -14.31 -4.35
C ILE A 290 7.53 -15.00 -3.37
N ASN A 291 7.73 -14.77 -2.06
CA ASN A 291 6.91 -15.38 -1.01
C ASN A 291 5.46 -14.86 -0.99
N MET A 292 5.27 -13.55 -1.18
CA MET A 292 3.98 -12.88 -1.01
C MET A 292 2.84 -13.39 -1.92
N PRO A 293 2.99 -13.50 -3.25
CA PRO A 293 1.95 -14.01 -4.14
C PRO A 293 1.66 -15.49 -3.90
N ALA A 294 2.70 -16.32 -3.71
CA ALA A 294 2.52 -17.75 -3.41
C ALA A 294 1.73 -17.96 -2.11
N MET A 295 1.98 -17.14 -1.09
CA MET A 295 1.24 -17.15 0.18
C MET A 295 -0.21 -16.64 0.03
N GLN A 296 -0.47 -15.63 -0.81
CA GLN A 296 -1.83 -15.21 -1.14
C GLN A 296 -2.61 -16.32 -1.83
N ALA A 297 -1.99 -16.96 -2.82
CA ALA A 297 -2.58 -18.03 -3.58
C ALA A 297 -2.89 -19.24 -2.67
N LEU A 298 -1.92 -19.71 -1.87
CA LEU A 298 -2.13 -20.83 -0.93
C LEU A 298 -3.31 -20.57 0.02
N ARG A 299 -3.49 -19.31 0.45
CA ARG A 299 -4.63 -18.93 1.29
C ARG A 299 -5.97 -18.97 0.55
N ALA A 300 -5.99 -18.68 -0.74
CA ALA A 300 -7.19 -18.81 -1.57
C ALA A 300 -7.61 -20.27 -1.75
N ASP A 301 -6.65 -21.20 -1.81
CA ASP A 301 -6.94 -22.63 -1.96
C ASP A 301 -7.52 -23.25 -0.69
N ILE A 302 -7.02 -22.86 0.48
CA ILE A 302 -7.45 -23.44 1.77
C ILE A 302 -8.73 -22.80 2.33
N VAL A 303 -9.14 -21.63 1.81
CA VAL A 303 -10.30 -20.90 2.32
C VAL A 303 -11.53 -21.19 1.44
N PRO A 304 -12.65 -21.68 2.03
CA PRO A 304 -13.91 -21.88 1.30
C PRO A 304 -14.38 -20.62 0.59
N GLU A 305 -14.98 -20.76 -0.60
CA GLU A 305 -15.33 -19.64 -1.47
C GLU A 305 -16.26 -18.63 -0.77
N GLU A 306 -17.19 -19.12 0.05
CA GLU A 306 -18.15 -18.30 0.81
C GLU A 306 -17.48 -17.45 1.90
N ALA A 307 -16.28 -17.84 2.34
CA ALA A 307 -15.56 -17.25 3.45
C ALA A 307 -14.41 -16.33 3.01
N ARG A 308 -13.97 -16.42 1.74
CA ARG A 308 -12.77 -15.73 1.22
C ARG A 308 -12.78 -14.24 1.51
N GLY A 309 -13.86 -13.53 1.18
CA GLY A 309 -13.97 -12.08 1.37
C GLY A 309 -13.80 -11.66 2.84
N ARG A 310 -14.48 -12.37 3.76
CA ARG A 310 -14.40 -12.08 5.21
C ARG A 310 -13.02 -12.39 5.78
N LEU A 311 -12.45 -13.55 5.46
CA LEU A 311 -11.17 -14.00 6.01
C LEU A 311 -9.97 -13.23 5.42
N PHE A 312 -10.02 -12.87 4.14
CA PHE A 312 -9.01 -12.00 3.53
C PHE A 312 -9.09 -10.59 4.07
N GLY A 313 -10.31 -10.07 4.28
CA GLY A 313 -10.53 -8.78 4.94
C GLY A 313 -9.94 -8.76 6.34
N LEU A 314 -10.22 -9.78 7.16
CA LEU A 314 -9.65 -9.92 8.52
C LEU A 314 -8.13 -10.05 8.50
N TYR A 315 -7.56 -10.86 7.60
CA TYR A 315 -6.10 -10.96 7.46
C TYR A 315 -5.48 -9.61 7.10
N ARG A 316 -6.05 -8.92 6.11
CA ARG A 316 -5.55 -7.60 5.68
C ARG A 316 -5.65 -6.60 6.82
N ALA A 317 -6.75 -6.62 7.58
CA ALA A 317 -6.90 -5.80 8.78
C ALA A 317 -5.83 -6.12 9.84
N SER A 318 -5.57 -7.40 10.15
CA SER A 318 -4.52 -7.78 11.10
C SER A 318 -3.12 -7.36 10.65
N PHE A 319 -2.80 -7.53 9.36
CA PHE A 319 -1.53 -7.10 8.79
C PHE A 319 -1.37 -5.57 8.85
N THR A 320 -2.40 -4.83 8.44
CA THR A 320 -2.43 -3.37 8.51
C THR A 320 -2.32 -2.88 9.95
N TRP A 321 -3.05 -3.48 10.89
CA TRP A 321 -2.94 -3.19 12.32
C TRP A 321 -1.53 -3.42 12.88
N GLY A 322 -0.86 -4.49 12.44
CA GLY A 322 0.53 -4.74 12.82
C GLY A 322 1.47 -3.61 12.37
N ILE A 323 1.32 -3.16 11.12
CA ILE A 323 2.08 -2.00 10.61
C ILE A 323 1.77 -0.77 11.46
N SER A 324 0.49 -0.58 11.78
CA SER A 324 0.01 0.56 12.56
C SER A 324 0.34 0.50 14.06
N TRP A 325 0.91 -0.58 14.57
CA TRP A 325 1.27 -0.70 15.99
C TRP A 325 2.68 -0.17 16.28
N VAL A 326 3.56 -0.42 15.33
CA VAL A 326 5.00 -0.08 15.42
C VAL A 326 5.26 1.37 15.11
N LEU A 327 4.42 1.87 14.23
CA LEU A 327 4.35 3.24 13.90
C LEU A 327 3.46 3.84 15.01
#